data_AF-A0A436CCM0-F1
#
_entry.id   AF-A0A436CCM0-F1
#
_cell.length_a   1.000
_cell.length_b   1.000
_cell.length_c   1.000
_cell.angle_alpha   90.00
_cell.angle_beta   90.00
_cell.angle_gamma   90.00
#
_symmetry.space_group_name_H-M   'P 1'
#
loop_
_entity.id
_entity.type
_entity.pdbx_description
1 polymer ?
#
loop_
_entity_poly.entity_id
_entity_poly.type
_entity_poly.pdbx_seq_one_letter_code
_entity_poly.pdbx_strand_id
1 'polypeptide(L)' 'AYEEACHVMGQEVAAIVIACILQRAQHINSAGGYLRVLTEKAKAGEFSVGPMLMAALKDNGASARMTG' A
#
# COMPACT_ATOMS: atom_id res chain seq x y z
N ALA A 1 9.31 -10.17 -5.26
CA ALA A 1 8.12 -9.48 -4.71
C ALA A 1 8.06 -8.03 -5.19
N TYR A 2 9.06 -7.19 -4.87
CA TYR A 2 9.11 -5.81 -5.39
C TYR A 2 9.27 -5.75 -6.91
N GLU A 3 10.22 -6.50 -7.49
CA GLU A 3 10.42 -6.53 -8.95
C GLU A 3 9.17 -6.98 -9.71
N GLU A 4 8.43 -7.94 -9.13
CA GLU A 4 7.17 -8.44 -9.67
C GLU A 4 6.04 -7.43 -9.54
N ALA A 5 5.98 -6.69 -8.43
CA ALA A 5 5.09 -5.54 -8.28
C ALA A 5 5.40 -4.51 -9.37
N CYS A 6 6.66 -4.09 -9.53
CA CYS A 6 7.04 -3.14 -10.58
C CYS A 6 6.62 -3.62 -11.99
N HIS A 7 6.77 -4.90 -12.30
CA HIS A 7 6.33 -5.45 -13.58
C HIS A 7 4.81 -5.44 -13.78
N VAL A 8 4.03 -5.70 -12.73
CA VAL A 8 2.57 -5.85 -12.85
C VAL A 8 1.84 -4.50 -12.76
N MET A 9 2.21 -3.67 -11.78
CA MET A 9 1.50 -2.42 -11.46
C MET A 9 2.26 -1.17 -11.92
N GLY A 10 3.52 -1.28 -12.35
CA GLY A 10 4.37 -0.15 -12.69
C GLY A 10 5.17 0.37 -11.49
N GLN A 11 6.25 1.11 -11.77
CA GLN A 11 7.17 1.58 -10.73
C GLN A 11 6.53 2.62 -9.81
N GLU A 12 5.74 3.54 -10.35
CA GLU A 12 5.07 4.60 -9.58
C GLU A 12 4.08 3.98 -8.58
N VAL A 13 3.28 3.02 -9.06
CA VAL A 13 2.29 2.35 -8.23
C VAL A 13 2.95 1.48 -7.16
N ALA A 14 3.99 0.73 -7.53
CA ALA A 14 4.75 -0.08 -6.58
C ALA A 14 5.36 0.79 -5.47
N ALA A 15 5.89 1.97 -5.80
CA ALA A 15 6.41 2.92 -4.82
C ALA A 15 5.32 3.44 -3.86
N ILE A 16 4.13 3.79 -4.38
CA ILE A 16 2.98 4.20 -3.54
C ILE A 16 2.56 3.07 -2.59
N VAL A 17 2.47 1.84 -3.10
CA VAL A 17 2.13 0.65 -2.31
C VAL A 17 3.14 0.44 -1.18
N ILE A 18 4.43 0.52 -1.48
CA ILE A 18 5.50 0.40 -0.48
C ILE A 18 5.36 1.49 0.58
N ALA A 19 5.16 2.75 0.18
CA ALA A 19 4.97 3.86 1.12
C ALA A 19 3.76 3.62 2.05
N CYS A 20 2.64 3.16 1.50
CA CYS A 20 1.44 2.84 2.27
C CYS A 20 1.65 1.65 3.22
N ILE A 21 2.41 0.63 2.81
CA ILE A 21 2.78 -0.51 3.66
C ILE A 21 3.65 -0.03 4.82
N LEU A 22 4.67 0.80 4.54
CA LEU A 22 5.56 1.33 5.56
C LEU A 22 4.83 2.22 6.56
N GLN A 23 3.95 3.09 6.08
CA GLN A 23 3.08 3.93 6.92
C GLN A 23 2.28 3.11 7.94
N ARG A 24 1.90 1.87 7.57
CA ARG A 24 1.08 0.97 8.38
C ARG A 24 1.87 -0.23 8.90
N ALA A 25 3.20 -0.18 8.88
CA ALA A 25 4.06 -1.32 9.18
C ALA A 25 3.81 -1.91 10.58
N GLN A 26 3.44 -1.08 11.56
CA GLN A 26 3.09 -1.51 12.92
C GLN A 26 1.83 -2.40 12.97
N HIS A 27 0.97 -2.33 11.95
CA HIS A 27 -0.25 -3.13 11.82
C HIS A 27 -0.11 -4.26 10.78
N ILE A 28 1.04 -4.39 10.13
CA ILE A 28 1.29 -5.36 9.06
C ILE A 28 2.31 -6.38 9.54
N ASN A 29 1.89 -7.65 9.59
CA ASN A 29 2.74 -8.74 10.09
C ASN A 29 3.96 -9.00 9.18
N SER A 30 3.79 -8.90 7.86
CA SER A 30 4.87 -9.07 6.89
C SER A 30 4.67 -8.18 5.67
N ALA A 31 5.53 -7.16 5.52
CA ALA A 31 5.51 -6.25 4.38
C ALA A 31 5.66 -6.98 3.04
N GLY A 32 6.58 -7.95 2.97
CA GLY A 32 6.82 -8.73 1.75
C GLY A 32 5.70 -9.72 1.41
N GLY A 33 5.02 -10.27 2.42
CA GLY A 33 3.83 -11.11 2.21
C GLY A 33 2.63 -10.27 1.72
N TYR A 34 2.41 -9.12 2.34
CA TYR A 34 1.34 -8.19 1.96
C TYR A 34 1.54 -7.65 0.53
N LEU A 35 2.77 -7.29 0.18
CA LEU A 35 3.10 -6.85 -1.18
C LEU A 35 2.79 -7.94 -2.22
N ARG A 36 3.13 -9.21 -1.97
CA ARG A 36 2.79 -10.32 -2.88
C ARG A 36 1.29 -10.43 -3.11
N VAL A 37 0.48 -10.36 -2.04
CA VAL A 37 -0.99 -10.41 -2.16
C VAL A 37 -1.52 -9.25 -2.98
N LEU A 38 -0.97 -8.04 -2.81
CA LEU A 38 -1.37 -6.88 -3.62
C LEU A 38 -0.95 -7.05 -5.09
N THR A 39 0.23 -7.60 -5.35
CA THR A 39 0.69 -7.93 -6.70
C THR A 39 -0.22 -8.97 -7.37
N GLU A 40 -0.63 -10.01 -6.66
CA GLU A 40 -1.57 -11.01 -7.19
C GLU A 40 -2.95 -10.39 -7.51
N LYS A 41 -3.45 -9.52 -6.64
CA LYS A 41 -4.69 -8.75 -6.92
C LYS A 41 -4.54 -7.83 -8.12
N ALA A 42 -3.36 -7.23 -8.31
CA ALA A 42 -3.07 -6.40 -9.47
C ALA A 42 -3.02 -7.21 -10.76
N LYS A 43 -2.45 -8.41 -10.73
CA LYS A 43 -2.51 -9.34 -11.87
C LYS A 43 -3.95 -9.73 -12.22
N ALA A 44 -4.81 -9.90 -11.22
CA ALA A 44 -6.23 -10.21 -11.42
C ALA A 44 -7.07 -8.99 -11.87
N GLY A 45 -6.49 -7.79 -11.94
CA GLY A 45 -7.23 -6.55 -12.25
C GLY A 45 -8.14 -6.07 -11.10
N GLU A 46 -8.02 -6.64 -9.91
CA GLU A 46 -8.82 -6.33 -8.73
C GLU A 46 -8.17 -5.29 -7.80
N PHE A 47 -6.99 -4.80 -8.17
CA PHE A 47 -6.24 -3.83 -7.38
C PHE A 47 -6.46 -2.40 -7.87
N SER A 48 -6.65 -1.48 -6.93
CA SER A 48 -6.67 -0.04 -7.19
C SER A 48 -5.89 0.71 -6.11
N VAL A 49 -5.08 1.67 -6.54
CA VAL A 49 -4.25 2.50 -5.66
C VAL A 49 -5.10 3.52 -4.90
N GLY A 50 -6.21 3.99 -5.49
CA GLY A 50 -7.04 5.05 -4.90
C GLY A 50 -7.55 4.73 -3.49
N PRO A 51 -8.22 3.59 -3.26
CA PRO A 51 -8.65 3.17 -1.92
C PRO A 51 -7.48 2.99 -0.94
N MET A 52 -6.34 2.51 -1.43
CA MET A 52 -5.13 2.32 -0.60
C MET A 52 -4.56 3.67 -0.14
N LEU A 53 -4.49 4.65 -1.04
CA LEU A 53 -4.09 6.02 -0.75
C LEU A 53 -5.05 6.69 0.24
N MET A 54 -6.36 6.54 0.03
CA MET A 54 -7.37 7.09 0.95
C MET A 54 -7.27 6.49 2.35
N ALA A 55 -7.02 5.19 2.46
CA ALA A 55 -6.78 4.54 3.74
C ALA A 55 -5.53 5.10 4.43
N ALA A 56 -4.42 5.27 3.70
CA ALA A 56 -3.19 5.87 4.24
C ALA A 56 -3.38 7.33 4.68
N LEU A 57 -4.12 8.14 3.89
CA LEU A 57 -4.46 9.52 4.25
C LEU A 57 -5.36 9.60 5.48
N LYS A 58 -6.31 8.66 5.64
CA LYS A 58 -7.17 8.60 6.83
C LYS A 58 -6.38 8.24 8.09
N ASP A 59 -5.44 7.31 7.99
CA ASP A 59 -4.54 6.96 9.10
C ASP A 59 -3.67 8.17 9.50
N ASN A 60 -3.18 8.96 8.52
CA ASN A 60 -2.49 10.22 8.80
C ASN A 60 -3.42 11.32 9.35
N GLY A 61 -4.65 11.42 8.86
CA GLY A 61 -5.65 12.39 9.32
C GLY A 61 -6.13 12.14 10.75
N ALA A 62 -6.06 10.89 11.24
CA ALA A 62 -6.29 10.57 12.64
C ALA A 62 -5.17 11.11 13.55
N SER A 63 -3.93 11.12 13.07
CA SER A 63 -2.79 11.73 13.78
C SER A 63 -2.89 13.27 13.82
N ALA A 64 -3.39 13.88 12.75
CA ALA A 64 -3.53 15.35 12.66
C ALA A 64 -4.69 15.95 13.48
N ARG A 65 -5.65 15.14 13.97
CA ARG A 65 -6.83 15.64 14.70
C ARG A 65 -6.73 15.57 16.24
N MET A 66 -5.56 15.29 16.79
CA MET A 66 -5.33 15.28 18.25
C MET A 66 -4.41 16.43 18.70
N THR A 67 -4.79 17.66 18.36
CA THR A 67 -4.36 18.86 19.09
C THR A 67 -5.57 19.78 19.21
N GLY A 68 -6.34 19.55 20.27
CA GLY A 68 -7.48 20.37 20.70
C GLY A 68 -7.51 20.38 22.20
#